data_AF-L7JVH9-F1
#
_entry.id   AF-L7JVH9-F1
#
_cell.length_a   1.000
_cell.length_b   1.000
_cell.length_c   1.000
_cell.angle_alpha   90.00
_cell.angle_beta   90.00
_cell.angle_gamma   90.00
#
_symmetry.space_group_name_H-M   'P 1'
#
loop_
_entity.id
_entity.type
_entity.pdbx_description
1 polymer ?
#
loop_
_entity_poly.entity_id
_entity_poly.type
_entity_poly.pdbx_seq_one_letter_code
_entity_poly.pdbx_strand_id
1 'polypeptide(L)'
;MTILYAPTSKQFVKKTVYESLFFSKKRAYDIIHYFFYSLMPREFQEIYATQDIYYVLNGKEEITFNFLKSAFQYIKCSEGSKEVVFLLNIFKRKNEAYYRKFLKFVTGSENIPLQSNKLDLFKIYVEQIDVKNALFRASSCVKMLFIGCYDTEEEMERIMDFSIFNTEGFHKI
;
A
#
# COMPACT_ATOMS: atom_id res chain seq x y z
N MET A 1 -26.82 22.37 -40.04
CA MET A 1 -25.60 21.54 -40.21
C MET A 1 -24.79 21.67 -38.93
N THR A 2 -24.91 20.70 -38.02
CA THR A 2 -24.27 20.75 -36.70
C THR A 2 -22.89 20.12 -36.81
N ILE A 3 -21.84 20.93 -36.69
CA ILE A 3 -20.45 20.47 -36.69
C ILE A 3 -20.22 19.78 -35.34
N LEU A 4 -20.16 18.44 -35.33
CA LEU A 4 -19.74 17.66 -34.18
C LEU A 4 -18.21 17.79 -34.06
N TYR A 5 -17.75 18.65 -33.17
CA TYR A 5 -16.33 18.68 -32.78
C TYR A 5 -15.94 17.33 -32.17
N ALA A 6 -14.90 16.70 -32.70
CA ALA A 6 -14.31 15.51 -32.09
C ALA A 6 -13.84 15.86 -30.66
N PRO A 7 -14.19 15.06 -29.63
CA PRO A 7 -13.77 15.34 -28.27
C PRO A 7 -12.25 15.35 -28.19
N THR A 8 -11.71 16.33 -27.47
CA THR A 8 -10.26 16.36 -27.16
C THR A 8 -9.85 15.06 -26.46
N SER A 9 -8.61 14.60 -26.63
CA SER A 9 -8.09 13.37 -26.00
C SER A 9 -8.40 13.31 -24.49
N LYS A 10 -8.32 14.45 -23.78
CA LYS A 10 -8.70 14.55 -22.36
C LYS A 10 -10.18 14.31 -22.09
N GLN A 11 -11.07 14.85 -22.92
CA GLN A 11 -12.52 14.63 -22.80
C GLN A 11 -12.90 13.18 -23.10
N PHE A 12 -12.26 12.57 -24.09
CA PHE A 12 -12.43 11.17 -24.41
C PHE A 12 -12.04 10.29 -23.21
N VAL A 13 -10.83 10.46 -22.66
CA VAL A 13 -10.36 9.71 -21.48
C VAL A 13 -11.30 9.89 -20.29
N LYS A 14 -11.71 11.13 -19.98
CA LYS A 14 -12.63 11.41 -18.86
C LYS A 14 -13.96 10.69 -19.05
N LYS A 15 -14.50 10.70 -20.27
CA LYS A 15 -15.76 10.03 -20.60
C LYS A 15 -15.62 8.50 -20.46
N THR A 16 -14.56 7.91 -21.00
CA THR A 16 -14.31 6.46 -20.89
C THR A 16 -14.14 6.02 -19.44
N VAL A 17 -13.39 6.77 -18.64
CA VAL A 17 -13.23 6.48 -17.20
C VAL A 17 -14.58 6.59 -16.48
N TYR A 18 -15.36 7.64 -16.74
CA TYR A 18 -16.69 7.79 -16.16
C TYR A 18 -17.64 6.66 -16.56
N GLU A 19 -17.66 6.26 -17.82
CA GLU A 19 -18.53 5.21 -18.32
C GLU A 19 -18.19 3.84 -17.71
N SER A 20 -16.89 3.51 -17.69
CA SER A 20 -16.38 2.24 -17.18
C SER A 20 -16.46 2.10 -15.65
N LEU A 21 -16.19 3.17 -14.91
CA LEU A 21 -16.15 3.12 -13.44
C LEU A 21 -17.48 3.48 -12.79
N PHE A 22 -18.24 4.43 -13.35
CA PHE A 22 -19.47 4.94 -12.75
C PHE A 22 -20.72 4.54 -13.53
N PHE A 23 -20.88 4.97 -14.78
CA PHE A 23 -22.15 4.87 -15.51
C PHE A 23 -22.63 3.42 -15.67
N SER A 24 -21.73 2.50 -16.05
CA SER A 24 -22.03 1.07 -16.19
C SER A 24 -22.54 0.40 -14.89
N LYS A 25 -22.27 1.01 -13.74
CA LYS A 25 -22.63 0.51 -12.40
C LYS A 25 -23.59 1.46 -11.67
N LYS A 26 -24.11 2.49 -12.36
CA LYS A 26 -24.87 3.60 -11.75
C LYS A 26 -26.01 3.11 -10.86
N ARG A 27 -26.78 2.11 -11.33
CA ARG A 27 -27.89 1.55 -10.55
C ARG A 27 -27.46 0.99 -9.20
N ALA A 28 -26.33 0.29 -9.15
CA ALA A 28 -25.81 -0.26 -7.89
C ALA A 28 -25.35 0.86 -6.95
N TYR A 29 -24.67 1.89 -7.49
CA TYR A 29 -24.27 3.05 -6.70
C TYR A 29 -25.46 3.85 -6.17
N ASP A 30 -26.50 4.08 -6.98
CA ASP A 30 -27.71 4.81 -6.58
C ASP A 30 -28.40 4.11 -5.38
N ILE A 31 -28.46 2.77 -5.40
CA ILE A 31 -29.03 1.97 -4.31
C ILE A 31 -28.18 2.09 -3.04
N ILE A 32 -26.86 1.86 -3.15
CA ILE A 32 -25.93 1.97 -2.01
C ILE A 32 -26.00 3.37 -1.40
N HIS A 33 -25.98 4.41 -2.24
CA HIS A 33 -26.06 5.81 -1.82
C HIS A 33 -27.38 6.11 -1.09
N TYR A 34 -28.51 5.64 -1.62
CA TYR A 34 -29.82 5.83 -0.98
C TYR A 34 -29.86 5.20 0.41
N PHE A 35 -29.46 3.93 0.54
CA PHE A 35 -29.48 3.24 1.83
C PHE A 35 -28.47 3.83 2.81
N PHE A 36 -27.28 4.22 2.35
CA PHE A 36 -26.28 4.84 3.20
C PHE A 36 -26.81 6.12 3.87
N TYR A 37 -27.39 7.04 3.10
CA TYR A 37 -27.96 8.29 3.64
C TYR A 37 -29.36 8.13 4.27
N SER A 38 -29.97 6.94 4.20
CA SER A 38 -31.13 6.62 5.02
C SER A 38 -30.77 6.37 6.49
N LEU A 39 -29.49 6.04 6.75
CA LEU A 39 -28.94 5.75 8.07
C LEU A 39 -28.00 6.85 8.57
N MET A 40 -27.25 7.47 7.67
CA MET A 40 -26.22 8.46 7.98
C MET A 40 -26.71 9.91 7.74
N PRO A 41 -26.26 10.88 8.56
CA PRO A 41 -26.56 12.29 8.35
C PRO A 41 -25.97 12.79 7.01
N ARG A 42 -26.62 13.79 6.39
CA ARG A 42 -26.18 14.33 5.08
C ARG A 42 -24.84 15.03 5.17
N GLU A 43 -24.52 15.54 6.35
CA GLU A 43 -23.28 16.20 6.72
C GLU A 43 -22.09 15.22 6.76
N PHE A 44 -22.33 13.90 6.66
CA PHE A 44 -21.26 12.89 6.65
C PHE A 44 -20.19 13.17 5.59
N GLN A 45 -20.58 13.58 4.38
CA GLN A 45 -19.64 13.93 3.30
C GLN A 45 -18.84 15.22 3.55
N GLU A 46 -19.29 16.07 4.48
CA GLU A 46 -18.58 17.30 4.85
C GLU A 46 -17.47 17.02 5.87
N ILE A 47 -17.63 15.94 6.65
CA ILE A 47 -16.72 15.54 7.73
C ILE A 47 -15.68 14.53 7.23
N TYR A 48 -16.07 13.60 6.37
CA TYR A 48 -15.24 12.47 5.95
C TYR A 48 -14.96 12.49 4.45
N ALA A 49 -13.69 12.33 4.08
CA ALA A 49 -13.29 12.07 2.70
C ALA A 49 -13.55 10.60 2.33
N THR A 50 -13.56 10.28 1.03
CA THR A 50 -13.77 8.92 0.53
C THR A 50 -12.82 7.89 1.14
N GLN A 51 -11.56 8.29 1.37
CA GLN A 51 -10.54 7.45 2.00
C GLN A 51 -10.80 7.19 3.49
N ASP A 52 -11.52 8.08 4.16
CA ASP A 52 -11.85 7.93 5.58
C ASP A 52 -12.96 6.89 5.81
N ILE A 53 -13.83 6.67 4.82
CA ILE A 53 -14.89 5.64 4.89
C ILE A 53 -14.29 4.26 5.19
N TYR A 54 -13.09 3.96 4.66
CA TYR A 54 -12.39 2.73 4.96
C TYR A 54 -12.13 2.58 6.47
N TYR A 55 -11.62 3.63 7.12
CA TYR A 55 -11.32 3.62 8.55
C TYR A 55 -12.59 3.66 9.40
N VAL A 56 -13.65 4.34 8.95
CA VAL A 56 -14.94 4.35 9.66
C VAL A 56 -15.57 2.96 9.71
N LEU A 57 -15.50 2.21 8.60
CA LEU A 57 -16.10 0.87 8.52
C LEU A 57 -15.25 -0.20 9.22
N ASN A 58 -13.93 -0.06 9.19
CA ASN A 58 -13.02 -1.11 9.64
C ASN A 58 -12.30 -0.78 10.96
N GLY A 59 -12.47 0.43 11.48
CA GLY A 59 -11.62 0.96 12.55
C GLY A 59 -10.23 1.37 12.04
N LYS A 60 -9.48 2.08 12.88
CA LYS A 60 -8.06 2.36 12.65
C LYS A 60 -7.25 1.27 13.32
N GLU A 61 -6.87 0.24 12.57
CA GLU A 61 -5.93 -0.75 13.09
C GLU A 61 -4.54 -0.15 13.21
N GLU A 62 -3.99 -0.17 14.43
CA GLU A 62 -2.62 0.22 14.70
C GLU A 62 -1.68 -0.87 14.21
N ILE A 63 -0.79 -0.52 13.28
CA ILE A 63 0.23 -1.45 12.79
C ILE A 63 1.34 -1.49 13.83
N THR A 64 1.58 -2.66 14.39
CA THR A 64 2.64 -2.86 15.39
C THR A 64 3.85 -3.55 14.77
N PHE A 65 5.01 -3.39 15.42
CA PHE A 65 6.22 -4.14 15.06
C PHE A 65 5.95 -5.67 15.08
N ASN A 66 5.24 -6.16 16.09
CA ASN A 66 4.95 -7.58 16.24
C ASN A 66 4.13 -8.13 15.07
N PHE A 67 3.15 -7.35 14.58
CA PHE A 67 2.39 -7.70 13.40
C PHE A 67 3.27 -7.84 12.15
N LEU A 68 4.13 -6.84 11.87
CA LEU A 68 5.04 -6.90 10.73
C LEU A 68 5.99 -8.10 10.84
N LYS A 69 6.55 -8.33 12.04
CA LYS A 69 7.43 -9.45 12.30
C LYS A 69 6.73 -10.78 12.04
N SER A 70 5.50 -10.99 12.51
CA SER A 70 4.74 -12.22 12.26
C SER A 70 4.35 -12.39 10.79
N ALA A 71 4.21 -11.30 10.04
CA ALA A 71 3.88 -11.33 8.62
C ALA A 71 5.07 -11.76 7.74
N PHE A 72 6.32 -11.64 8.21
CA PHE A 72 7.49 -11.98 7.40
C PHE A 72 7.66 -13.48 7.22
N GLN A 73 7.94 -13.87 5.98
CA GLN A 73 8.24 -15.24 5.56
C GLN A 73 9.55 -15.23 4.77
N TYR A 74 10.56 -15.94 5.25
CA TYR A 74 11.91 -15.85 4.71
C TYR A 74 12.12 -16.84 3.57
N ILE A 75 12.67 -16.36 2.46
CA ILE A 75 13.02 -17.14 1.27
C ILE A 75 14.52 -17.02 1.05
N LYS A 76 15.24 -18.14 1.05
CA LYS A 76 16.72 -18.19 0.94
C LYS A 76 17.48 -17.40 2.02
N CYS A 77 16.79 -16.94 3.04
CA CYS A 77 17.35 -16.37 4.27
C CYS A 77 16.54 -16.89 5.46
N SER A 78 16.88 -16.45 6.67
CA SER A 78 16.19 -16.83 7.90
C SER A 78 16.07 -15.63 8.84
N GLU A 79 15.27 -15.75 9.90
CA GLU A 79 15.16 -14.70 10.94
C GLU A 79 16.53 -14.35 11.56
N GLY A 80 17.45 -15.31 11.63
CA GLY A 80 18.81 -15.12 12.16
C GLY A 80 19.84 -14.62 11.14
N SER A 81 19.47 -14.48 9.86
CA SER A 81 20.37 -13.89 8.85
C SER A 81 20.71 -12.45 9.23
N LYS A 82 21.98 -12.05 9.13
CA LYS A 82 22.47 -10.72 9.54
C LYS A 82 21.59 -9.58 9.02
N GLU A 83 21.29 -9.59 7.72
CA GLU A 83 20.45 -8.58 7.07
C GLU A 83 18.99 -8.60 7.56
N VAL A 84 18.45 -9.77 7.90
CA VAL A 84 17.11 -9.88 8.49
C VAL A 84 17.11 -9.36 9.93
N VAL A 85 18.15 -9.62 10.71
CA VAL A 85 18.32 -9.06 12.06
C VAL A 85 18.38 -7.53 11.99
N PHE A 86 19.16 -6.97 11.05
CA PHE A 86 19.19 -5.53 10.80
C PHE A 86 17.81 -4.99 10.45
N LEU A 87 17.10 -5.62 9.51
CA LEU A 87 15.73 -5.23 9.13
C LEU A 87 14.80 -5.15 10.34
N LEU A 88 14.80 -6.18 11.20
CA LEU A 88 13.94 -6.24 12.38
C LEU A 88 14.33 -5.18 13.42
N ASN A 89 15.63 -4.93 13.63
CA ASN A 89 16.10 -3.89 14.55
C ASN A 89 15.72 -2.49 14.08
N ILE A 90 15.85 -2.22 12.77
CA ILE A 90 15.41 -0.96 12.16
C ILE A 90 13.91 -0.79 12.42
N PHE A 91 13.08 -1.78 12.11
CA PHE A 91 11.64 -1.68 12.35
C PHE A 91 11.29 -1.41 13.82
N LYS A 92 11.98 -2.05 14.80
CA LYS A 92 11.75 -1.76 16.23
C LYS A 92 11.92 -0.29 16.61
N ARG A 93 12.77 0.46 15.89
CA ARG A 93 13.02 1.89 16.13
C ARG A 93 12.05 2.82 15.39
N LYS A 94 11.32 2.31 14.40
CA LYS A 94 10.41 3.11 13.58
C LYS A 94 9.01 3.14 14.19
N ASN A 95 8.16 4.01 13.64
CA ASN A 95 6.79 4.22 14.12
C ASN A 95 5.75 3.68 13.12
N GLU A 96 4.49 3.72 13.51
CA GLU A 96 3.36 3.26 12.68
C GLU A 96 3.30 3.95 11.31
N ALA A 97 3.56 5.26 11.25
CA ALA A 97 3.55 6.01 9.99
C ALA A 97 4.60 5.47 9.01
N TYR A 98 5.75 5.04 9.52
CA TYR A 98 6.76 4.37 8.72
C TYR A 98 6.30 3.00 8.25
N TYR A 99 5.67 2.21 9.13
CA TYR A 99 5.12 0.89 8.76
C TYR A 99 4.09 0.99 7.64
N ARG A 100 3.23 2.01 7.66
CA ARG A 100 2.26 2.26 6.58
C ARG A 100 2.95 2.51 5.24
N LYS A 101 4.00 3.34 5.22
CA LYS A 101 4.79 3.59 4.01
C LYS A 101 5.50 2.33 3.52
N PHE A 102 6.03 1.52 4.44
CA PHE A 102 6.59 0.21 4.11
C PHE A 102 5.53 -0.74 3.50
N LEU A 103 4.33 -0.80 4.08
CA LEU A 103 3.24 -1.61 3.52
C LEU A 103 2.85 -1.11 2.12
N LYS A 104 2.78 0.21 1.91
CA LYS A 104 2.54 0.79 0.58
C LYS A 104 3.64 0.37 -0.40
N PHE A 105 4.90 0.42 0.02
CA PHE A 105 6.04 0.00 -0.79
C PHE A 105 5.94 -1.49 -1.18
N VAL A 106 5.65 -2.38 -0.23
CA VAL A 106 5.69 -3.83 -0.47
C VAL A 106 4.39 -4.38 -1.05
N THR A 107 3.25 -3.76 -0.79
CA THR A 107 1.93 -4.30 -1.15
C THR A 107 1.13 -3.39 -2.08
N GLY A 108 1.59 -2.16 -2.33
CA GLY A 108 0.84 -1.15 -3.07
C GLY A 108 -0.30 -0.51 -2.26
N SER A 109 -0.46 -0.87 -0.98
CA SER A 109 -1.50 -0.34 -0.09
C SER A 109 -0.96 -0.08 1.31
N GLU A 110 -1.44 0.99 1.95
CA GLU A 110 -1.18 1.28 3.37
C GLU A 110 -2.06 0.45 4.32
N ASN A 111 -2.99 -0.33 3.76
CA ASN A 111 -4.02 -1.06 4.49
C ASN A 111 -3.69 -2.55 4.60
N ILE A 112 -3.97 -3.12 5.77
CA ILE A 112 -3.99 -4.56 6.00
C ILE A 112 -5.41 -5.07 5.68
N PRO A 113 -5.58 -6.23 5.01
CA PRO A 113 -6.90 -6.80 4.78
C PRO A 113 -7.56 -7.16 6.11
N LEU A 114 -8.59 -6.41 6.51
CA LEU A 114 -9.39 -6.72 7.69
C LEU A 114 -10.29 -7.94 7.40
N GLN A 115 -9.72 -9.12 7.62
CA GLN A 115 -10.51 -10.27 8.05
C GLN A 115 -9.86 -10.74 9.35
N SER A 116 -10.46 -10.37 10.48
CA SER A 116 -9.98 -10.61 11.85
C SER A 116 -9.60 -12.07 12.14
N ASN A 117 -10.11 -13.02 11.36
CA ASN A 117 -9.80 -14.45 11.48
C ASN A 117 -8.70 -14.94 10.52
N LYS A 118 -8.02 -14.03 9.79
CA LYS A 118 -7.06 -14.36 8.72
C LYS A 118 -5.82 -13.47 8.70
N LEU A 119 -5.53 -12.75 9.79
CA LEU A 119 -4.27 -12.01 9.92
C LEU A 119 -3.05 -12.92 9.69
N ASP A 120 -3.13 -14.19 10.09
CA ASP A 120 -2.13 -15.23 9.82
C ASP A 120 -1.90 -15.54 8.32
N LEU A 121 -2.81 -15.13 7.45
CA LEU A 121 -2.66 -15.26 5.99
C LEU A 121 -1.96 -14.05 5.38
N PHE A 122 -1.80 -12.95 6.10
CA PHE A 122 -1.09 -11.78 5.60
C PHE A 122 0.42 -12.04 5.66
N LYS A 123 0.96 -12.49 4.53
CA LYS A 123 2.37 -12.83 4.38
C LYS A 123 3.09 -11.81 3.51
N ILE A 124 4.27 -11.39 3.96
CA ILE A 124 5.27 -10.65 3.20
C ILE A 124 6.48 -11.56 3.06
N TYR A 125 6.82 -11.91 1.84
CA TYR A 125 7.98 -12.75 1.57
C TYR A 125 9.24 -11.88 1.53
N VAL A 126 10.29 -12.28 2.22
CA VAL A 126 11.57 -11.58 2.28
C VAL A 126 12.64 -12.47 1.66
N GLU A 127 13.25 -12.01 0.58
CA GLU A 127 14.35 -12.70 -0.09
C GLU A 127 15.62 -11.84 -0.01
N GLN A 128 16.72 -12.44 0.45
CA GLN A 128 18.03 -11.83 0.39
C GLN A 128 18.69 -12.15 -0.96
N ILE A 129 19.21 -11.13 -1.62
CA ILE A 129 20.00 -11.24 -2.84
C ILE A 129 21.47 -10.94 -2.54
N ASP A 130 22.37 -11.66 -3.20
CA ASP A 130 23.82 -11.47 -3.04
C ASP A 130 24.32 -10.27 -3.86
N VAL A 131 23.84 -9.09 -3.50
CA VAL A 131 24.22 -7.82 -4.14
C VAL A 131 24.52 -6.81 -3.05
N LYS A 132 25.78 -6.37 -2.99
CA LYS A 132 26.23 -5.39 -2.00
C LYS A 132 25.54 -4.03 -2.23
N ASN A 133 25.03 -3.44 -1.16
CA ASN A 133 24.44 -2.10 -1.13
C ASN A 133 23.29 -1.91 -2.13
N ALA A 134 22.57 -3.00 -2.45
CA ALA A 134 21.40 -2.92 -3.32
C ALA A 134 20.30 -2.06 -2.68
N LEU A 135 19.58 -1.30 -3.50
CA LEU A 135 18.32 -0.69 -3.08
C LEU A 135 17.32 -1.77 -2.69
N PHE A 136 16.46 -1.46 -1.72
CA PHE A 136 15.31 -2.32 -1.46
C PHE A 136 14.42 -2.32 -2.69
N ARG A 137 13.93 -3.50 -3.07
CA ARG A 137 12.98 -3.66 -4.17
C ARG A 137 11.77 -4.43 -3.66
N ALA A 138 10.61 -4.16 -4.25
CA ALA A 138 9.40 -4.88 -3.93
C ALA A 138 8.66 -5.30 -5.20
N SER A 139 7.93 -6.42 -5.10
CA SER A 139 6.93 -6.83 -6.08
C SER A 139 5.57 -6.91 -5.40
N SER A 140 4.76 -5.85 -5.58
CA SER A 140 3.48 -5.68 -4.89
C SER A 140 2.47 -6.78 -5.19
N CYS A 141 2.48 -7.31 -6.42
CA CYS A 141 1.56 -8.38 -6.84
C CYS A 141 1.71 -9.67 -6.02
N VAL A 142 2.92 -9.94 -5.51
CA VAL A 142 3.25 -11.15 -4.75
C VAL A 142 3.70 -10.85 -3.31
N LYS A 143 3.66 -9.58 -2.88
CA LYS A 143 4.09 -9.11 -1.55
C LYS A 143 5.51 -9.57 -1.21
N MET A 144 6.41 -9.45 -2.19
CA MET A 144 7.81 -9.85 -2.07
C MET A 144 8.69 -8.63 -1.83
N LEU A 145 9.57 -8.71 -0.84
CA LEU A 145 10.62 -7.76 -0.52
C LEU A 145 11.98 -8.39 -0.84
N PHE A 146 12.80 -7.68 -1.61
CA PHE A 146 14.18 -8.06 -1.89
C PHE A 146 15.15 -7.14 -1.14
N ILE A 147 16.07 -7.73 -0.38
CA ILE A 147 17.11 -7.01 0.38
C ILE A 147 18.50 -7.45 -0.10
N GLY A 148 19.44 -6.50 -0.22
CA GLY A 148 20.84 -6.79 -0.58
C GLY A 148 21.68 -7.22 0.62
N CYS A 149 23.00 -7.17 0.46
CA CYS A 149 23.98 -7.34 1.53
C CYS A 149 24.53 -5.97 1.97
N TYR A 150 24.65 -5.74 3.27
CA TYR A 150 25.08 -4.43 3.83
C TYR A 150 26.19 -4.62 4.86
N ASP A 151 27.11 -3.67 4.94
CA ASP A 151 28.23 -3.76 5.87
C ASP A 151 27.77 -3.44 7.30
N THR A 152 26.90 -2.43 7.46
CA THR A 152 26.34 -2.02 8.76
C THR A 152 24.82 -1.86 8.75
N GLU A 153 24.23 -1.85 9.95
CA GLU A 153 22.79 -1.61 10.14
C GLU A 153 22.41 -0.18 9.73
N GLU A 154 23.25 0.81 10.02
CA GLU A 154 23.02 2.21 9.64
C GLU A 154 23.02 2.41 8.12
N GLU A 155 23.90 1.71 7.41
CA GLU A 155 23.94 1.73 5.95
C GLU A 155 22.64 1.15 5.36
N MET A 156 22.21 0.00 5.90
CA MET A 156 20.95 -0.63 5.52
C MET A 156 19.75 0.29 5.81
N GLU A 157 19.71 0.93 6.98
CA GLU A 157 18.63 1.86 7.35
C GLU A 157 18.56 3.05 6.40
N ARG A 158 19.69 3.66 6.05
CA ARG A 158 19.75 4.78 5.10
C ARG A 158 19.21 4.38 3.72
N ILE A 159 19.57 3.19 3.24
CA ILE A 159 19.13 2.67 1.94
C ILE A 159 17.64 2.31 1.98
N MET A 160 17.19 1.67 3.07
CA MET A 160 15.80 1.31 3.29
C MET A 160 14.90 2.54 3.31
N ASP A 161 15.28 3.58 4.06
CA ASP A 161 14.56 4.86 4.09
C ASP A 161 14.50 5.46 2.69
N PHE A 162 15.64 5.55 1.98
CA PHE A 162 15.67 6.06 0.61
C PHE A 162 14.71 5.30 -0.31
N SER A 163 14.72 3.97 -0.28
CA SER A 163 13.84 3.14 -1.12
C SER A 163 12.36 3.29 -0.79
N ILE A 164 11.98 3.37 0.49
CA ILE A 164 10.57 3.45 0.93
C ILE A 164 9.97 4.85 0.68
N PHE A 165 10.77 5.91 0.77
CA PHE A 165 10.27 7.27 0.59
C PHE A 165 10.32 7.75 -0.87
N ASN A 166 11.12 7.11 -1.75
CA ASN A 166 11.27 7.51 -3.15
C ASN A 166 10.64 6.50 -4.12
N THR A 167 9.42 6.05 -3.81
CA THR A 167 8.69 5.01 -4.56
C THR A 167 7.87 5.55 -5.72
N GLU A 168 7.66 6.87 -5.79
CA GLU A 168 6.92 7.55 -6.84
C GLU A 168 7.91 8.31 -7.73
N GLY A 169 8.48 7.63 -8.73
CA GLY A 169 9.41 8.26 -9.66
C GLY A 169 9.75 7.40 -10.86
N PHE A 170 9.28 7.80 -12.04
CA PHE A 170 10.01 7.53 -13.29
C PHE A 170 11.26 8.40 -13.29
N HIS A 171 12.23 8.10 -12.42
CA HIS A 171 13.51 8.78 -12.46
C HIS A 171 14.35 8.13 -13.55
N LYS A 172 14.49 8.84 -14.67
CA LYS A 172 15.68 8.69 -15.52
C LYS A 172 16.88 8.89 -14.61
N ILE A 173 17.65 7.81 -14.42
CA ILE A 173 19.06 7.92 -14.10
C ILE A 173 19.76 8.28 -15.41
#